data_AF-A0A6N3CDH4-F1
#
_entry.id   AF-A0A6N3CDH4-F1
#
_cell.length_a   1.000
_cell.length_b   1.000
_cell.length_c   1.000
_cell.angle_alpha   90.00
_cell.angle_beta   90.00
_cell.angle_gamma   90.00
#
_symmetry.space_group_name_H-M   'P 1'
#
loop_
_entity.id
_entity.type
_entity.pdbx_description
1 polymer ?
#
loop_
_entity_poly.entity_id
_entity_poly.type
_entity_poly.pdbx_seq_one_letter_code
_entity_poly.pdbx_strand_id
1 'polypeptide(L)'
;MNFFKRALKYCWRQRLCSVLLLLTFTLLSATVLIAISSEKAVQQGTKQIKETVGASVRIELDTSNQANYGSAEDFGNGAYGYTYNGDFITQEIVDKIAELPNVVSYNAKDSEGYWGKPKSFEPFPAMITEGLYTRHQAVLDSSLDIKFLNGTYKLEEGRHIKPR
;
A
#
# COMPACT_ATOMS: atom_id res chain seq x y z
N MET A 1 -48.30 37.57 -1.00
CA MET A 1 -47.21 36.95 -1.79
C MET A 1 -47.78 36.16 -2.98
N ASN A 2 -48.06 36.82 -4.10
CA ASN A 2 -48.64 36.20 -5.30
C ASN A 2 -47.60 35.65 -6.29
N PHE A 3 -46.30 35.81 -5.99
CA PHE A 3 -45.19 35.48 -6.89
C PHE A 3 -44.97 33.96 -7.02
N PHE A 4 -44.93 33.23 -5.89
CA PHE A 4 -44.77 31.77 -5.87
C PHE A 4 -45.90 31.03 -6.60
N LYS A 5 -47.16 31.45 -6.40
CA LYS A 5 -48.32 30.88 -7.10
C LYS A 5 -48.27 31.10 -8.61
N ARG A 6 -47.72 32.25 -9.06
CA ARG A 6 -47.50 32.54 -10.48
C ARG A 6 -46.37 31.67 -11.04
N ALA A 7 -45.23 31.60 -10.36
CA ALA A 7 -44.08 30.77 -10.77
C ALA A 7 -44.46 29.29 -10.95
N LEU A 8 -45.24 28.72 -10.02
CA LEU A 8 -45.70 27.33 -10.11
C LEU A 8 -46.61 27.08 -11.33
N LYS A 9 -47.51 28.02 -11.64
CA LYS A 9 -48.37 27.98 -12.84
C LYS A 9 -47.55 28.06 -14.14
N TYR A 10 -46.47 28.85 -14.16
CA TYR A 10 -45.58 28.94 -15.33
C TYR A 10 -44.81 27.64 -15.57
N CYS A 11 -44.22 27.04 -14.52
CA CYS A 11 -43.61 25.70 -14.63
C CYS A 11 -44.60 24.64 -15.13
N TRP A 12 -45.85 24.69 -14.66
CA TRP A 12 -46.90 23.75 -15.05
C TRP A 12 -47.39 23.94 -16.50
N ARG A 13 -47.28 25.15 -17.06
CA ARG A 13 -47.64 25.45 -18.45
C ARG A 13 -46.54 25.06 -19.43
N GLN A 14 -45.28 25.09 -18.99
CA GLN A 14 -44.09 24.84 -19.81
C GLN A 14 -43.35 23.56 -19.39
N ARG A 15 -44.11 22.53 -18.98
CA ARG A 15 -43.59 21.33 -18.29
C ARG A 15 -42.39 20.68 -18.97
N LEU A 16 -42.40 20.58 -20.30
CA LEU A 16 -41.32 19.98 -21.07
C LEU A 16 -40.01 20.78 -20.93
N CYS A 17 -40.06 22.10 -21.12
CA CYS A 17 -38.89 22.97 -20.95
C CYS A 17 -38.43 23.03 -19.49
N SER A 18 -39.35 23.11 -18.52
CA SER A 18 -39.00 23.13 -17.10
C SER A 18 -38.39 21.81 -16.62
N VAL A 19 -38.87 20.66 -17.11
CA VAL A 19 -38.28 19.34 -16.82
C VAL A 19 -36.91 19.19 -17.47
N LEU A 20 -36.74 19.62 -18.72
CA LEU A 20 -35.44 19.63 -19.40
C LEU A 20 -34.43 20.48 -18.64
N LEU A 21 -34.82 21.67 -18.18
CA LEU A 21 -33.96 22.59 -17.44
C LEU A 21 -33.62 22.03 -16.05
N LEU A 22 -34.57 21.36 -15.39
CA LEU A 22 -34.31 20.67 -14.12
C LEU A 22 -33.31 19.53 -14.32
N LEU A 23 -33.49 18.70 -15.36
CA LEU A 23 -32.61 17.58 -15.68
C LEU A 23 -31.16 18.03 -15.95
N THR A 24 -30.98 19.06 -16.78
CA THR A 24 -29.64 19.58 -17.09
C THR A 24 -28.96 20.17 -15.86
N PHE A 25 -29.72 20.88 -15.02
CA PHE A 25 -29.22 21.41 -13.76
C PHE A 25 -28.84 20.30 -12.77
N THR A 26 -29.68 19.27 -12.62
CA THR A 26 -29.34 18.11 -11.77
C THR A 26 -28.12 17.35 -12.28
N LEU A 27 -27.94 17.22 -13.60
CA LEU A 27 -26.78 16.54 -14.18
C LEU A 27 -25.48 17.30 -13.88
N LEU A 28 -25.50 18.63 -14.06
CA LEU A 28 -24.37 19.51 -13.72
C LEU A 28 -24.06 19.44 -12.22
N SER A 29 -25.08 19.56 -11.37
CA SER A 29 -24.92 19.50 -9.92
C SER A 29 -24.40 18.15 -9.44
N ALA A 30 -24.92 17.04 -9.97
CA ALA A 30 -24.45 15.69 -9.65
C ALA A 30 -22.98 15.50 -10.03
N THR A 31 -22.57 15.98 -11.21
CA THR A 31 -21.17 15.90 -11.65
C THR A 31 -20.23 16.65 -10.71
N VAL A 32 -20.61 17.87 -10.30
CA VAL A 32 -19.83 18.66 -9.34
C VAL A 32 -19.75 17.97 -7.97
N LEU A 33 -20.87 17.41 -7.49
CA LEU A 33 -20.91 16.67 -6.22
C LEU A 33 -20.04 15.41 -6.28
N ILE A 34 -20.07 14.67 -7.38
CA ILE A 34 -19.22 13.49 -7.59
C ILE A 34 -17.74 13.89 -7.57
N ALA A 35 -17.37 14.96 -8.27
CA ALA A 35 -15.99 15.45 -8.30
C ALA A 35 -15.49 15.83 -6.89
N ILE A 36 -16.26 16.66 -6.15
CA ILE A 36 -15.92 17.08 -4.78
C ILE A 36 -15.87 15.89 -3.83
N SER A 37 -16.80 14.94 -3.95
CA SER A 37 -16.85 13.77 -3.08
C SER A 37 -15.69 12.82 -3.36
N SER A 38 -15.32 12.62 -4.63
CA SER A 38 -14.16 11.83 -5.03
C SER A 38 -12.87 12.45 -4.52
N GLU A 39 -12.69 13.77 -4.66
CA GLU A 39 -11.54 14.48 -4.13
C GLU A 39 -11.41 14.29 -2.61
N LYS A 40 -12.51 14.48 -1.86
CA LYS A 40 -12.52 14.28 -0.41
C LYS A 40 -12.20 12.84 -0.02
N ALA A 41 -12.75 11.85 -0.75
CA ALA A 41 -12.48 10.45 -0.50
C ALA A 41 -10.99 10.11 -0.75
N VAL A 42 -10.41 10.63 -1.84
CA VAL A 42 -8.99 10.46 -2.15
C VAL A 42 -8.10 11.13 -1.11
N GLN A 43 -8.42 12.37 -0.70
CA GLN A 43 -7.69 13.07 0.36
C GLN A 43 -7.75 12.32 1.69
N GLN A 44 -8.92 11.81 2.07
CA GLN A 44 -9.09 11.05 3.31
C GLN A 44 -8.35 9.71 3.27
N GLY A 45 -8.43 8.97 2.16
CA GLY A 45 -7.65 7.74 1.97
C GLY A 45 -6.14 8.01 2.01
N THR A 46 -5.69 9.07 1.33
CA THR A 46 -4.27 9.46 1.30
C THR A 46 -3.79 9.90 2.68
N LYS A 47 -4.61 10.63 3.45
CA LYS A 47 -4.29 11.04 4.82
C LYS A 47 -4.14 9.84 5.75
N GLN A 48 -5.08 8.88 5.71
CA GLN A 48 -5.00 7.67 6.52
C GLN A 48 -3.76 6.84 6.19
N ILE A 49 -3.44 6.68 4.91
CA ILE A 49 -2.22 6.00 4.48
C ILE A 49 -0.99 6.77 4.97
N LYS A 50 -0.96 8.10 4.84
CA LYS A 50 0.16 8.93 5.28
C LYS A 50 0.34 8.91 6.79
N GLU A 51 -0.73 8.91 7.58
CA GLU A 51 -0.64 8.83 9.04
C GLU A 51 -0.21 7.44 9.50
N THR A 52 -0.72 6.38 8.86
CA THR A 52 -0.42 5.00 9.25
C THR A 52 0.99 4.57 8.81
N VAL A 53 1.36 4.88 7.56
CA VAL A 53 2.64 4.50 6.97
C VAL A 53 3.71 5.55 7.25
N GLY A 54 3.38 6.83 7.22
CA GLY A 54 4.35 7.91 7.46
C GLY A 54 4.77 8.04 8.92
N ALA A 55 4.06 7.41 9.86
CA ALA A 55 4.53 7.23 11.23
C ALA A 55 5.55 6.09 11.38
N SER A 56 5.76 5.28 10.33
CA SER A 56 6.77 4.21 10.35
C SER A 56 8.14 4.74 9.90
N VAL A 57 9.18 4.29 10.59
CA VAL A 57 10.58 4.54 10.21
C VAL A 57 11.14 3.26 9.61
N ARG A 58 11.76 3.38 8.43
CA ARG A 58 12.43 2.26 7.77
C ARG A 58 13.93 2.37 7.97
N ILE A 59 14.53 1.27 8.42
CA ILE A 59 15.97 1.15 8.59
C ILE A 59 16.41 0.06 7.62
N GLU A 60 17.39 0.38 6.78
CA GLU A 60 17.96 -0.53 5.78
C GLU A 60 19.49 -0.50 5.89
N LEU A 61 20.13 -1.58 5.46
CA LEU A 61 21.58 -1.59 5.31
C LEU A 61 21.97 -0.60 4.21
N ASP A 62 23.10 0.09 4.39
CA ASP A 62 23.65 0.95 3.35
C ASP A 62 24.30 0.09 2.25
N THR A 63 23.45 -0.45 1.38
CA THR A 63 23.84 -1.25 0.21
C THR A 63 24.30 -0.37 -0.96
N SER A 64 24.17 0.96 -0.84
CA SER A 64 24.56 1.90 -1.90
C SER A 64 26.05 2.21 -1.89
N ASN A 65 26.68 2.11 -0.73
CA ASN A 65 28.09 2.41 -0.55
C ASN A 65 28.96 1.18 -0.83
N GLN A 66 29.72 1.23 -1.92
CA GLN A 66 30.60 0.15 -2.35
C GLN A 66 31.74 -0.14 -1.35
N ALA A 67 32.11 0.81 -0.49
CA ALA A 67 33.10 0.58 0.56
C ALA A 67 32.61 -0.43 1.62
N ASN A 68 31.29 -0.64 1.73
CA ASN A 68 30.72 -1.63 2.64
C ASN A 68 30.79 -3.05 2.09
N TYR A 69 31.33 -3.26 0.89
CA TYR A 69 31.42 -4.58 0.25
C TYR A 69 32.88 -5.03 0.10
N GLY A 70 33.11 -6.33 0.28
CA GLY A 70 34.39 -6.97 0.00
C GLY A 70 34.70 -7.10 -1.49
N SER A 71 35.83 -7.72 -1.80
CA SER A 71 36.17 -8.12 -3.17
C SER A 71 35.14 -9.09 -3.74
N ALA A 72 34.91 -9.03 -5.05
CA ALA A 72 34.04 -9.99 -5.73
C ALA A 72 34.56 -11.42 -5.54
N GLU A 73 33.69 -12.30 -5.06
CA GLU A 73 33.94 -13.73 -4.97
C GLU A 73 33.35 -14.42 -6.20
N ASP A 74 34.18 -15.19 -6.91
CA ASP A 74 33.72 -16.02 -8.04
C ASP A 74 33.14 -17.32 -7.50
N PHE A 75 31.87 -17.58 -7.80
CA PHE A 75 31.19 -18.81 -7.39
C PHE A 75 31.47 -20.01 -8.31
N GLY A 76 32.34 -19.86 -9.32
CA GLY A 76 32.80 -20.94 -10.21
C GLY A 76 31.77 -21.35 -11.27
N ASN A 77 30.65 -20.64 -11.37
CA ASN A 77 29.57 -20.84 -12.33
C ASN A 77 29.35 -19.61 -13.23
N GLY A 78 30.29 -18.66 -13.25
CA GLY A 78 30.18 -17.39 -13.96
C GLY A 78 29.38 -16.32 -13.22
N ALA A 79 28.89 -16.60 -12.00
CA ALA A 79 28.30 -15.61 -11.12
C ALA A 79 29.34 -15.09 -10.12
N TYR A 80 29.28 -13.78 -9.86
CA TYR A 80 30.11 -13.12 -8.86
C TYR A 80 29.23 -12.60 -7.73
N GLY A 81 29.67 -12.78 -6.49
CA GLY A 81 29.03 -12.26 -5.29
C GLY A 81 29.88 -11.22 -4.60
N TYR A 82 29.22 -10.33 -3.86
CA TYR A 82 29.89 -9.38 -2.98
C TYR A 82 29.40 -9.63 -1.56
N THR A 83 30.32 -9.85 -0.63
CA THR A 83 30.01 -10.01 0.79
C THR A 83 29.87 -8.63 1.43
N TYR A 84 28.72 -8.35 2.05
CA TYR A 84 28.51 -7.13 2.83
C TYR A 84 29.31 -7.21 4.13
N ASN A 85 30.18 -6.23 4.33
CA ASN A 85 31.08 -6.09 5.48
C ASN A 85 30.81 -4.80 6.28
N GLY A 86 29.74 -4.06 5.96
CA GLY A 86 29.32 -2.89 6.71
C GLY A 86 28.59 -3.25 8.02
N ASP A 87 28.00 -2.24 8.65
CA ASP A 87 27.28 -2.41 9.90
C ASP A 87 25.95 -3.14 9.69
N PHE A 88 25.76 -4.25 10.38
CA PHE A 88 24.50 -4.98 10.37
C PHE A 88 23.49 -4.40 11.37
N ILE A 89 22.21 -4.49 11.02
CA ILE A 89 21.12 -4.21 11.96
C ILE A 89 20.99 -5.43 12.87
N THR A 90 21.50 -5.33 14.10
CA THR A 90 21.47 -6.41 15.08
C THR A 90 20.19 -6.38 15.92
N GLN A 91 19.87 -7.51 16.55
CA GLN A 91 18.73 -7.59 17.48
C GLN A 91 18.88 -6.60 18.64
N GLU A 92 20.10 -6.38 19.15
CA GLU A 92 20.35 -5.40 20.22
C GLU A 92 19.93 -3.98 19.82
N ILE A 93 20.20 -3.58 18.57
CA ILE A 93 19.77 -2.27 18.04
C ILE A 93 18.23 -2.23 17.97
N VAL A 94 17.61 -3.30 17.48
CA VAL A 94 16.14 -3.40 17.38
C VAL A 94 15.50 -3.31 18.76
N ASP A 95 16.02 -4.02 19.76
CA ASP A 95 15.49 -4.04 21.12
C ASP A 95 15.58 -2.66 21.76
N LYS A 96 16.73 -1.97 21.63
CA LYS A 96 16.91 -0.59 22.11
C LYS A 96 15.93 0.40 21.47
N ILE A 97 15.63 0.22 20.18
CA ILE A 97 14.65 1.06 19.48
C ILE A 97 13.24 0.73 19.96
N ALA A 98 12.92 -0.56 20.15
CA ALA A 98 11.61 -1.02 20.61
C ALA A 98 11.28 -0.52 22.03
N GLU A 99 12.28 -0.29 22.88
CA GLU A 99 12.11 0.27 24.23
C GLU A 99 11.79 1.77 24.25
N LEU A 100 11.92 2.49 23.13
CA LEU A 100 11.61 3.92 23.07
C LEU A 100 10.11 4.17 23.30
N PRO A 101 9.73 5.19 24.08
CA PRO A 101 8.34 5.37 24.55
C PRO A 101 7.31 5.60 23.44
N ASN A 102 7.74 6.05 22.26
CA ASN A 102 6.85 6.32 21.11
C ASN A 102 6.85 5.20 20.06
N VAL A 103 7.61 4.11 20.28
CA VAL A 103 7.65 2.97 19.37
C VAL A 103 6.59 1.96 19.82
N VAL A 104 5.53 1.84 19.04
CA VAL A 104 4.38 0.98 19.36
C VAL A 104 4.62 -0.47 18.93
N SER A 105 5.36 -0.67 17.84
CA SER A 105 5.69 -1.98 17.29
C SER A 105 6.85 -1.87 16.31
N TYR A 106 7.49 -2.99 16.00
CA TYR A 106 8.47 -3.11 14.93
C TYR A 106 8.15 -4.33 14.06
N ASN A 107 8.66 -4.32 12.84
CA ASN A 107 8.53 -5.43 11.91
C ASN A 107 9.84 -5.61 11.14
N ALA A 108 10.13 -6.85 10.74
CA ALA A 108 11.24 -7.17 9.86
C ALA A 108 10.69 -7.75 8.56
N LYS A 109 11.23 -7.27 7.43
CA LYS A 109 10.80 -7.66 6.10
C LYS A 109 12.01 -7.87 5.21
N ASP A 110 12.05 -9.03 4.58
CA ASP A 110 12.95 -9.30 3.47
C ASP A 110 12.14 -9.26 2.17
N SER A 111 12.41 -8.22 1.36
CA SER A 111 11.76 -8.00 0.08
C SER A 111 12.27 -8.93 -1.03
N GLU A 112 13.51 -9.40 -0.94
CA GLU A 112 14.09 -10.33 -1.91
C GLU A 112 13.75 -11.77 -1.54
N GLY A 113 13.55 -12.01 -0.25
CA GLY A 113 12.73 -13.10 0.25
C GLY A 113 13.42 -14.47 0.25
N TYR A 114 12.65 -15.44 0.72
CA TYR A 114 13.04 -16.83 0.78
C TYR A 114 12.82 -17.52 -0.57
N TRP A 115 13.82 -18.29 -1.01
CA TRP A 115 13.72 -19.17 -2.17
C TRP A 115 13.02 -20.45 -1.76
N GLY A 116 11.75 -20.59 -2.17
CA GLY A 116 10.88 -21.70 -1.79
C GLY A 116 10.22 -22.36 -3.00
N LYS A 117 9.97 -23.68 -2.93
CA LYS A 117 9.01 -24.33 -3.81
C LYS A 117 7.64 -24.31 -3.11
N PRO A 118 6.63 -23.62 -3.65
CA PRO A 118 5.33 -23.57 -3.00
C PRO A 118 4.70 -24.97 -2.99
N LYS A 119 4.18 -25.39 -1.83
CA LYS A 119 3.48 -26.68 -1.65
C LYS A 119 1.95 -26.56 -1.70
N SER A 120 1.43 -25.39 -1.30
CA SER A 120 0.00 -25.21 -0.99
C SER A 120 -0.71 -24.23 -1.91
N PHE A 121 -0.01 -23.65 -2.89
CA PHE A 121 -0.58 -22.70 -3.86
C PHE A 121 0.22 -22.72 -5.16
N GLU A 122 -0.43 -22.30 -6.24
CA GLU A 122 0.24 -22.12 -7.53
C GLU A 122 0.88 -20.72 -7.58
N PRO A 123 2.19 -20.62 -7.90
CA PRO A 123 2.85 -19.34 -8.08
C PRO A 123 2.26 -18.60 -9.31
N PHE A 124 2.34 -17.27 -9.30
CA PHE A 124 1.89 -16.48 -10.44
C PHE A 124 2.67 -16.89 -11.72
N PRO A 125 2.03 -16.89 -12.91
CA PRO A 125 2.65 -17.36 -14.15
C PRO A 125 4.00 -16.70 -14.49
N ALA A 126 4.20 -15.44 -14.11
CA ALA A 126 5.45 -14.70 -14.33
C ALA A 126 6.53 -14.91 -13.25
N MET A 127 6.21 -15.65 -12.18
CA MET A 127 7.18 -15.99 -11.11
C MET A 127 7.84 -17.35 -11.34
N ILE A 128 7.39 -18.12 -12.34
CA ILE A 128 7.87 -19.49 -12.57
C ILE A 128 9.15 -19.43 -13.42
N THR A 129 10.21 -20.04 -12.93
CA THR A 129 11.33 -20.51 -13.75
C THR A 129 11.34 -22.03 -13.63
N GLU A 130 11.36 -22.76 -14.75
CA GLU A 130 11.20 -24.22 -14.77
C GLU A 130 12.14 -24.91 -13.78
N GLY A 131 11.58 -25.66 -12.82
CA GLY A 131 12.34 -26.43 -11.83
C GLY A 131 12.99 -25.64 -10.70
N LEU A 132 12.85 -24.31 -10.65
CA LEU A 132 13.53 -23.46 -9.66
C LEU A 132 12.62 -22.99 -8.53
N TYR A 133 13.25 -22.74 -7.39
CA TYR A 133 12.67 -22.04 -6.25
C TYR A 133 12.20 -20.65 -6.71
N THR A 134 11.06 -20.18 -6.20
CA THR A 134 10.57 -18.84 -6.47
C THR A 134 10.82 -17.94 -5.26
N ARG A 135 11.18 -16.67 -5.51
CA ARG A 135 11.37 -15.70 -4.43
C ARG A 135 10.03 -15.36 -3.78
N HIS A 136 9.95 -15.54 -2.46
CA HIS A 136 8.79 -15.19 -1.67
C HIS A 136 9.17 -14.20 -0.59
N GLN A 137 8.48 -13.07 -0.53
CA GLN A 137 8.67 -12.09 0.53
C GLN A 137 8.50 -12.75 1.91
N ALA A 138 9.48 -12.57 2.79
CA ALA A 138 9.39 -12.99 4.17
C ALA A 138 9.10 -11.78 5.07
N VAL A 139 8.18 -11.95 6.02
CA VAL A 139 7.80 -10.89 6.96
C VAL A 139 7.57 -11.51 8.34
N LEU A 140 8.00 -10.81 9.39
CA LEU A 140 7.85 -11.27 10.78
C LEU A 140 6.39 -11.18 11.25
N ASP A 141 5.78 -10.01 11.10
CA ASP A 141 4.34 -9.79 11.34
C ASP A 141 3.68 -9.24 10.07
N SER A 142 2.77 -10.02 9.46
CA SER A 142 2.12 -9.58 8.23
C SER A 142 1.05 -8.51 8.44
N SER A 143 0.54 -8.33 9.66
CA SER A 143 -0.42 -7.25 9.98
C SER A 143 0.23 -5.88 9.94
N LEU A 144 1.55 -5.83 10.13
CA LEU A 144 2.37 -4.62 10.07
C LEU A 144 3.01 -4.40 8.69
N ASP A 145 2.70 -5.22 7.67
CA ASP A 145 3.17 -4.94 6.31
C ASP A 145 2.41 -3.76 5.72
N ILE A 146 3.15 -2.85 5.07
CA ILE A 146 2.62 -1.62 4.46
C ILE A 146 1.42 -1.87 3.55
N LYS A 147 1.38 -3.01 2.84
CA LYS A 147 0.29 -3.33 1.91
C LYS A 147 -1.00 -3.72 2.64
N PHE A 148 -0.92 -4.30 3.83
CA PHE A 148 -2.10 -4.50 4.67
C PHE A 148 -2.50 -3.20 5.37
N LEU A 149 -1.53 -2.44 5.89
CA LEU A 149 -1.80 -1.17 6.58
C LEU A 149 -2.43 -0.12 5.67
N ASN A 150 -2.06 -0.06 4.39
CA ASN A 150 -2.62 0.88 3.42
C ASN A 150 -3.87 0.33 2.68
N GLY A 151 -4.33 -0.88 3.03
CA GLY A 151 -5.50 -1.50 2.44
C GLY A 151 -5.32 -2.06 1.01
N THR A 152 -4.09 -2.09 0.47
CA THR A 152 -3.81 -2.76 -0.82
C THR A 152 -4.10 -4.25 -0.74
N TYR A 153 -3.78 -4.87 0.40
CA TYR A 153 -4.06 -6.27 0.70
C TYR A 153 -5.18 -6.40 1.70
N LYS A 154 -6.05 -7.38 1.45
CA LYS A 154 -7.10 -7.82 2.36
C LYS A 154 -6.90 -9.30 2.63
N LEU A 155 -6.97 -9.68 3.89
CA LEU A 155 -6.94 -11.08 4.29
C LEU A 155 -8.32 -11.69 4.00
N GLU A 156 -8.41 -12.53 2.97
CA GLU A 156 -9.66 -13.24 2.62
C GLU A 156 -9.89 -14.46 3.52
N GLU A 157 -8.83 -15.23 3.80
CA GLU A 157 -8.88 -16.42 4.64
C GLU A 157 -7.64 -16.53 5.55
N GLY A 158 -7.79 -17.25 6.68
CA GLY A 158 -6.70 -17.54 7.59
C GLY A 158 -6.42 -16.45 8.63
N ARG A 159 -5.14 -16.26 8.98
CA ARG A 159 -4.69 -15.29 9.99
C ARG A 159 -3.38 -14.63 9.57
N HIS A 160 -3.13 -13.43 10.09
CA HIS A 160 -1.83 -12.78 9.94
C HIS A 160 -0.70 -13.66 10.51
N ILE A 161 0.44 -13.64 9.82
CA ILE A 161 1.69 -14.21 10.29
C ILE A 161 2.15 -13.35 11.46
N LYS A 162 2.55 -13.98 12.55
CA LYS A 162 3.11 -13.32 13.73
C LYS A 162 4.32 -14.12 14.22
N PRO A 163 5.32 -13.47 14.83
CA PRO A 163 6.35 -14.19 15.56
C PRO A 163 5.69 -15.03 16.66
N ARG A 164 6.17 -16.26 16.84
CA ARG A 164 5.70 -17.17 17.90
C ARG A 164 6.38 -16.85 19.22
#